data_AF-A0A1T1DHI8-F1
#
_entry.id   AF-A0A1T1DHI8-F1
#
_cell.length_a   1.000
_cell.length_b   1.000
_cell.length_c   1.000
_cell.angle_alpha   90.00
_cell.angle_beta   90.00
_cell.angle_gamma   90.00
#
_symmetry.space_group_name_H-M   'P 1'
#
loop_
_entity.id
_entity.type
_entity.pdbx_description
1 polymer ?
#
loop_
_entity_poly.entity_id
_entity_poly.type
_entity_poly.pdbx_seq_one_letter_code
_entity_poly.pdbx_strand_id
1 'polypeptide(L)'
;MKVSTIEFSHGNLSHYTHKFESEMLTILIKSYLQTHKVFKDFAHDLSPGMAWAVICSACPDVERASQNAGTILIHFSNGKESANVDLTLAIETNPEKRIAINRIIAAIQNLIRINKPEYISA
;
A
#
# COMPACT_ATOMS: atom_id res chain seq x y z
N MET A 1 -5.17 12.80 -2.60
CA MET A 1 -5.25 11.32 -2.72
C MET A 1 -4.81 11.00 -4.13
N LYS A 2 -3.96 10.00 -4.31
CA LYS A 2 -3.41 9.68 -5.63
C LYS A 2 -3.38 8.17 -5.83
N VAL A 3 -3.82 7.74 -7.01
CA VAL A 3 -3.66 6.37 -7.49
C VAL A 3 -2.88 6.47 -8.80
N SER A 4 -1.70 5.88 -8.83
CA SER A 4 -0.83 5.93 -10.01
C SER A 4 -0.46 4.53 -10.45
N THR A 5 -0.48 4.28 -11.75
CA THR A 5 -0.06 3.00 -12.33
C THR A 5 1.13 3.22 -13.24
N ILE A 6 2.17 2.42 -13.04
CA ILE A 6 3.33 2.36 -13.94
C ILE A 6 3.34 0.99 -14.59
N GLU A 7 3.52 0.94 -15.91
CA GLU A 7 3.76 -0.30 -16.64
C GLU A 7 5.25 -0.50 -16.90
N PHE A 8 5.71 -1.72 -16.63
CA PHE A 8 7.01 -2.23 -16.98
C PHE A 8 6.81 -3.34 -18.01
N SER A 9 7.22 -3.09 -19.25
CA SER A 9 7.12 -4.06 -20.33
C SER A 9 8.50 -4.60 -20.73
N HIS A 10 8.58 -5.90 -20.95
CA HIS A 10 9.75 -6.59 -21.47
C HIS A 10 9.31 -7.65 -22.48
N GLY A 11 9.41 -7.32 -23.78
CA GLY A 11 8.86 -8.16 -24.84
C GLY A 11 7.34 -8.26 -24.75
N ASN A 12 6.81 -9.48 -24.69
CA ASN A 12 5.37 -9.75 -24.58
C ASN A 12 4.86 -9.80 -23.13
N LEU A 13 5.70 -9.45 -22.16
CA LEU A 13 5.35 -9.43 -20.74
C LEU A 13 5.16 -7.99 -20.28
N SER A 14 4.00 -7.68 -19.71
CA SER A 14 3.72 -6.42 -19.02
C SER A 14 3.43 -6.69 -17.55
N HIS A 15 4.08 -5.92 -16.68
CA HIS A 15 3.78 -5.85 -15.25
C HIS A 15 3.40 -4.43 -14.87
N TYR A 16 2.43 -4.30 -13.99
CA TYR A 16 1.88 -3.04 -13.55
C TYR A 16 2.16 -2.87 -12.06
N THR A 17 2.59 -1.67 -11.70
CA THR A 17 2.77 -1.25 -10.32
C THR A 17 1.73 -0.19 -10.01
N HIS A 18 0.76 -0.55 -9.18
CA HIS A 18 -0.31 0.35 -8.74
C HIS A 18 0.07 0.92 -7.38
N LYS A 19 0.31 2.22 -7.34
CA LYS A 19 0.68 3.00 -6.17
C LYS A 19 -0.53 3.73 -5.61
N PHE A 20 -0.72 3.66 -4.30
CA PHE A 20 -1.82 4.27 -3.57
C PHE A 20 -1.28 5.22 -2.50
N GLU A 21 -1.72 6.47 -2.54
CA GLU A 21 -1.27 7.52 -1.64
C GLU A 21 -2.45 8.31 -1.06
N SER A 22 -2.51 8.41 0.26
CA SER A 22 -3.35 9.39 0.95
C SER A 22 -2.93 9.58 2.39
N GLU A 23 -3.33 10.71 2.97
CA GLU A 23 -3.18 10.97 4.40
C GLU A 23 -3.90 9.92 5.25
N MET A 24 -5.13 9.55 4.85
CA MET A 24 -5.89 8.49 5.53
C MET A 24 -5.17 7.15 5.50
N LEU A 25 -4.64 6.75 4.34
CA LEU A 25 -3.83 5.54 4.21
C LEU A 25 -2.59 5.60 5.13
N THR A 26 -1.94 6.77 5.21
CA THR A 26 -0.78 6.96 6.10
C THR A 26 -1.15 6.78 7.57
N ILE A 27 -2.29 7.30 8.03
CA ILE A 27 -2.79 7.14 9.40
C ILE A 27 -3.07 5.66 9.72
N LEU A 28 -3.62 4.92 8.76
CA LEU A 28 -3.89 3.49 8.93
C LEU A 28 -2.60 2.65 8.93
N ILE A 29 -1.64 2.99 8.07
CA ILE A 29 -0.29 2.41 8.08
C ILE A 29 0.38 2.67 9.44
N LYS A 30 0.33 3.90 9.94
CA LYS A 30 0.83 4.26 11.27
C LYS A 30 0.22 3.40 12.38
N SER A 31 -1.10 3.21 12.34
CA SER A 31 -1.81 2.34 13.30
C SER A 31 -1.34 0.88 13.21
N TYR A 32 -1.11 0.38 11.99
CA TYR A 32 -0.54 -0.96 11.79
C TYR A 32 0.89 -1.07 12.33
N LEU A 33 1.75 -0.09 12.05
CA LEU A 33 3.14 -0.09 12.54
C LEU A 33 3.22 -0.06 14.07
N GLN A 34 2.29 0.62 14.75
CA GLN A 34 2.21 0.62 16.21
C GLN A 34 1.96 -0.76 16.82
N THR A 35 1.40 -1.71 16.07
CA THR A 35 1.26 -3.12 16.51
C THR A 35 2.58 -3.88 16.50
N HIS A 36 3.63 -3.32 15.90
CA HIS A 36 4.97 -3.89 15.83
C HIS A 36 5.91 -3.12 16.75
N LYS A 37 6.44 -3.78 17.79
CA LYS A 37 7.38 -3.14 18.74
C LYS A 37 8.56 -2.47 18.03
N VAL A 38 9.06 -3.07 16.96
CA VAL A 38 10.20 -2.57 16.17
C VAL A 38 9.91 -1.23 15.49
N PHE A 39 8.65 -0.97 15.13
CA PHE A 39 8.28 0.24 14.38
C PHE A 39 7.57 1.28 15.25
N LYS A 40 7.52 1.10 16.56
CA LYS A 40 6.71 1.96 17.45
C LYS A 40 7.18 3.42 17.44
N ASP A 41 8.50 3.62 17.54
CA ASP A 41 9.10 4.96 17.54
C ASP A 41 9.00 5.58 16.14
N PHE A 42 9.27 4.79 15.09
CA PHE A 42 9.10 5.23 13.71
C PHE A 42 7.65 5.69 13.43
N ALA A 43 6.67 4.90 13.87
CA ALA A 43 5.26 5.20 13.68
C ALA A 43 4.87 6.50 14.39
N HIS A 44 5.48 6.83 15.53
CA HIS A 44 5.23 8.09 16.22
C HIS A 44 5.55 9.31 15.32
N ASP A 45 6.68 9.25 14.62
CA ASP A 45 7.19 10.33 13.77
C ASP A 45 6.59 10.35 12.35
N LEU A 46 5.86 9.30 11.96
CA LEU A 46 5.26 9.21 10.64
C LEU A 46 4.15 10.28 10.48
N SER A 47 4.43 11.26 9.61
CA SER A 47 3.52 12.37 9.27
C SER A 47 2.57 11.99 8.14
N PRO A 48 1.36 12.60 8.05
CA PRO A 48 0.41 12.33 6.96
C PRO A 48 1.04 12.52 5.57
N GLY A 49 0.71 11.62 4.63
CA GLY A 49 1.21 11.66 3.25
C GLY A 49 2.60 11.04 3.06
N MET A 50 3.27 10.64 4.13
CA MET A 50 4.63 10.07 4.08
C MET A 50 4.66 8.54 3.98
N ALA A 51 3.52 7.91 3.74
CA ALA A 51 3.44 6.48 3.48
C ALA A 51 2.52 6.17 2.29
N TRP A 52 2.86 5.11 1.58
CA TRP A 52 2.11 4.66 0.41
C TRP A 52 2.11 3.14 0.30
N ALA A 53 1.09 2.61 -0.38
CA ALA A 53 0.96 1.20 -0.66
C ALA A 53 1.17 0.93 -2.14
N VAL A 54 1.70 -0.26 -2.45
CA VAL A 54 2.00 -0.70 -3.80
C VAL A 54 1.47 -2.11 -4.00
N ILE A 55 0.80 -2.32 -5.13
CA ILE A 55 0.39 -3.63 -5.63
C ILE A 55 1.07 -3.85 -6.98
N CYS A 56 1.87 -4.91 -7.07
CA CYS A 56 2.45 -5.36 -8.33
C CYS A 56 1.58 -6.47 -8.93
N SER A 57 1.22 -6.35 -10.19
CA SER A 57 0.28 -7.27 -10.86
C SER A 57 0.59 -7.37 -12.35
N ALA A 58 0.26 -8.49 -12.99
CA ALA A 58 0.23 -8.58 -14.46
C ALA A 58 -1.09 -8.01 -15.05
N CYS A 59 -1.99 -7.50 -14.21
CA CYS A 59 -3.25 -6.91 -14.62
C CYS A 59 -3.17 -5.39 -14.68
N PRO A 60 -3.49 -4.74 -15.82
CA PRO A 60 -3.50 -3.28 -15.92
C PRO A 60 -4.63 -2.63 -15.12
N ASP A 61 -5.71 -3.38 -14.88
CA ASP A 61 -6.87 -2.91 -14.15
C ASP A 61 -6.59 -2.90 -12.64
N VAL A 62 -6.56 -1.70 -12.05
CA VAL A 62 -6.25 -1.48 -10.64
C VAL A 62 -7.25 -2.18 -9.71
N GLU A 63 -8.53 -2.19 -10.06
CA GLU A 63 -9.58 -2.80 -9.24
C GLU A 63 -9.37 -4.31 -9.19
N ARG A 64 -9.24 -4.94 -10.36
CA ARG A 64 -8.98 -6.38 -10.47
C ARG A 64 -7.63 -6.77 -9.87
N ALA A 65 -6.59 -5.94 -10.03
CA ALA A 65 -5.31 -6.16 -9.39
C ALA A 65 -5.42 -6.15 -7.86
N SER A 66 -6.18 -5.19 -7.30
CA SER A 66 -6.35 -5.08 -5.84
C SER A 66 -7.12 -6.24 -5.23
N GLN A 67 -8.09 -6.81 -5.95
CA GLN A 67 -8.87 -7.96 -5.50
C GLN A 67 -8.05 -9.26 -5.50
N ASN A 68 -7.11 -9.39 -6.44
CA ASN A 68 -6.27 -10.58 -6.60
C ASN A 68 -4.90 -10.44 -5.92
N ALA A 69 -4.62 -9.31 -5.27
CA ALA A 69 -3.34 -9.05 -4.65
C ALA A 69 -3.09 -10.02 -3.49
N GLY A 70 -2.11 -10.92 -3.66
CA GLY A 70 -1.66 -11.82 -2.59
C GLY A 70 -0.81 -11.12 -1.52
N THR A 71 -0.20 -9.98 -1.86
CA THR A 71 0.62 -9.18 -0.94
C THR A 71 0.54 -7.71 -1.35
N ILE A 72 0.52 -6.82 -0.35
CA ILE A 72 0.56 -5.37 -0.53
C ILE A 72 1.86 -4.86 0.09
N LEU A 73 2.73 -4.26 -0.72
CA LEU A 73 3.94 -3.64 -0.23
C LEU A 73 3.61 -2.27 0.34
N ILE A 74 3.97 -2.02 1.59
CA ILE A 74 3.88 -0.69 2.19
C ILE A 74 5.28 -0.10 2.25
N HIS A 75 5.39 1.14 1.80
CA HIS A 75 6.55 1.99 2.06
C HIS A 75 6.15 3.12 3.00
N PHE A 76 7.07 3.52 3.87
CA PHE A 76 6.91 4.67 4.74
C PHE A 76 8.27 5.34 5.00
N SER A 77 8.23 6.65 5.17
CA SER A 77 9.41 7.49 5.43
C SER A 77 9.07 8.54 6.48
N ASN A 78 10.01 8.88 7.37
CA ASN A 78 9.88 10.03 8.27
C ASN A 78 10.83 11.17 7.86
N GLY A 79 11.41 11.10 6.64
CA GLY A 79 12.38 12.06 6.11
C GLY A 79 13.82 11.84 6.58
N LYS A 80 14.06 11.03 7.62
CA LYS A 80 15.40 10.60 8.06
C LYS A 80 15.68 9.16 7.66
N GLU A 81 14.68 8.31 7.84
CA GLU A 81 14.73 6.88 7.60
C GLU A 81 13.53 6.48 6.76
N SER A 82 13.69 5.40 5.98
CA SER A 82 12.60 4.78 5.25
C SER A 82 12.67 3.26 5.37
N ALA A 83 11.52 2.61 5.32
CA ALA A 83 11.43 1.17 5.36
C ALA A 83 10.23 0.67 4.54
N ASN A 84 10.26 -0.62 4.26
CA ASN A 84 9.22 -1.32 3.53
C ASN A 84 8.72 -2.51 4.36
N VAL A 85 7.43 -2.81 4.28
CA VAL A 85 6.82 -3.99 4.91
C VAL A 85 5.82 -4.63 3.95
N ASP A 86 5.89 -5.94 3.83
CA ASP A 86 4.91 -6.74 3.10
C ASP A 86 3.70 -7.05 3.97
N LEU A 87 2.51 -6.67 3.51
CA LEU A 87 1.25 -7.10 4.10
C LEU A 87 0.74 -8.35 3.40
N THR A 88 0.76 -9.45 4.13
CA THR A 88 0.19 -10.73 3.68
C THR A 88 -0.85 -11.19 4.70
N LEU A 89 -2.14 -11.02 4.39
CA LEU A 89 -3.23 -11.34 5.32
C LEU A 89 -3.28 -12.83 5.69
N ALA A 90 -2.93 -13.71 4.74
CA ALA A 90 -3.04 -15.16 4.91
C ALA A 90 -2.15 -15.75 6.02
N ILE A 91 -1.07 -15.05 6.39
CA ILE A 91 -0.08 -15.53 7.37
C ILE A 91 -0.20 -14.84 8.74
N GLU A 92 -1.05 -13.82 8.88
CA GLU A 92 -1.14 -13.04 10.12
C GLU A 92 -2.12 -13.68 11.10
N THR A 93 -1.60 -14.19 12.21
CA THR A 93 -2.38 -14.87 13.26
C THR A 93 -2.85 -13.92 14.36
N ASN A 94 -2.22 -12.75 14.51
CA ASN A 94 -2.59 -11.78 15.53
C ASN A 94 -3.87 -11.01 15.12
N PRO A 95 -4.93 -11.02 15.94
CA PRO A 95 -6.21 -10.41 15.59
C PRO A 95 -6.14 -8.88 15.42
N GLU A 96 -5.33 -8.18 16.22
CA GLU A 96 -5.17 -6.72 16.10
C GLU A 96 -4.49 -6.35 14.78
N LYS A 97 -3.45 -7.10 14.41
CA LYS A 97 -2.76 -6.92 13.13
C LYS A 97 -3.68 -7.21 11.95
N ARG A 98 -4.47 -8.28 12.01
CA ARG A 98 -5.48 -8.58 10.98
C ARG A 98 -6.49 -7.44 10.81
N ILE A 99 -6.98 -6.87 11.92
CA ILE A 99 -7.91 -5.73 11.88
C ILE A 99 -7.23 -4.52 11.22
N ALA A 100 -5.98 -4.22 11.58
CA ALA A 100 -5.23 -3.12 10.99
C ALA A 100 -4.98 -3.31 9.49
N ILE A 101 -4.59 -4.52 9.06
CA ILE A 101 -4.42 -4.87 7.64
C ILE A 101 -5.75 -4.72 6.88
N ASN A 102 -6.86 -5.22 7.42
CA ASN A 102 -8.17 -5.10 6.78
C ASN A 102 -8.60 -3.64 6.60
N ARG A 103 -8.29 -2.76 7.55
CA ARG A 103 -8.54 -1.32 7.41
C ARG A 103 -7.72 -0.70 6.28
N ILE A 104 -6.45 -1.10 6.13
CA ILE A 104 -5.59 -0.64 5.02
C ILE A 104 -6.15 -1.11 3.68
N ILE A 105 -6.53 -2.38 3.56
CA ILE A 105 -7.15 -2.93 2.34
C ILE A 105 -8.43 -2.17 1.99
N ALA A 106 -9.32 -1.93 2.97
CA ALA A 106 -10.54 -1.17 2.75
C ALA A 106 -10.27 0.28 2.31
N ALA A 107 -9.20 0.91 2.83
CA ALA A 107 -8.79 2.24 2.39
C ALA A 107 -8.27 2.25 0.96
N ILE A 108 -7.51 1.23 0.54
CA ILE A 108 -7.07 1.05 -0.85
C ILE A 108 -8.27 0.87 -1.78
N GLN A 109 -9.23 0.01 -1.42
CA GLN A 109 -10.46 -0.18 -2.20
C GLN A 109 -11.26 1.13 -2.31
N ASN A 110 -11.36 1.90 -1.23
CA ASN A 110 -12.00 3.21 -1.26
C ASN A 110 -11.25 4.19 -2.16
N LEU A 111 -9.90 4.19 -2.15
CA LEU A 111 -9.09 5.01 -3.03
C LEU A 111 -9.35 4.70 -4.51
N ILE A 112 -9.48 3.43 -4.86
CA ILE A 112 -9.80 2.98 -6.23
C ILE A 112 -11.18 3.49 -6.65
N ARG A 113 -12.19 3.38 -5.78
CA ARG A 113 -13.57 3.77 -6.10
C ARG A 113 -13.72 5.27 -6.35
N ILE A 114 -13.00 6.11 -5.62
CA ILE A 114 -13.20 7.57 -5.63
C ILE A 114 -12.20 8.31 -6.54
N ASN A 115 -11.15 7.65 -7.03
CA ASN A 115 -10.14 8.26 -7.90
C ASN A 115 -10.10 7.54 -9.25
N LYS A 116 -9.89 8.31 -10.33
CA LYS A 116 -9.45 7.72 -11.59
C LYS A 116 -7.94 7.45 -11.50
N PRO A 117 -7.48 6.21 -11.75
CA PRO A 117 -6.04 5.93 -11.78
C PRO A 117 -5.33 6.77 -12.84
N GLU A 118 -4.24 7.41 -12.45
CA GLU A 118 -3.34 8.10 -13.38
C GLU A 118 -2.33 7.10 -13.93
N TYR A 119 -2.26 6.98 -15.25
CA TYR A 119 -1.25 6.15 -15.89
C TYR A 119 0.02 6.97 -16.12
N ILE A 120 1.16 6.47 -15.65
CA ILE A 120 2.46 7.12 -15.78
C ILE A 120 3.29 6.25 -16.73
N SER A 121 3.78 6.85 -17.81
CA SER A 121 4.78 6.19 -18.66
C SER A 121 6.09 6.07 -17.90
N ALA A 122 6.61 4.85 -17.81
CA ALA A 122 7.99 4.59 -17.38
C ALA A 122 8.99 5.05 -18.45
#